data_AF-A0AAW1RP88-F1
#
_entry.id   AF-A0AAW1RP88-F1
#
_cell.length_a   1.000
_cell.length_b   1.000
_cell.length_c   1.000
_cell.angle_alpha   90.00
_cell.angle_beta   90.00
_cell.angle_gamma   90.00
#
_symmetry.space_group_name_H-M   'P 1'
#
loop_
_entity.id
_entity.type
_entity.pdbx_description
1 polymer ?
#
loop_
_entity_poly.entity_id
_entity_poly.type
_entity_poly.pdbx_seq_one_letter_code
_entity_poly.pdbx_strand_id
1 'polypeptide(L)'
;MAPGAPAVSLPNLPGFSVRKPASVDARFPRPQTLKYVAGYAVDENPVLVGEVGQAYYNTSAALDTETPNPASTSGRLPTNSNERILPNWVVNDRKVLRWYGFFQEGVADSPLEHFRVRKVILHYYLENDTLEVTEPKQDNSGIPQGAFIKRHGLRKGDGNLLRFSDISVGSNLDLYGKVVHIIDADSATRAFLQLQNLPQGPAEAYPSGPYDQVAAGRIPTTVAPALVDGERPLRLSEMLMGTGRVANQQQFMNNSRKVLRFYCIWDDRQRLFGDRQPFRLHYFLEDDTVEILEEPQSNSGRDAFPIFLRRTPLPKDPTNTRPSPKINRAICYGPGDLRLGAFITVYGRPFYLHDCDEYTRQWYQDNAGYTRDQLAPIDVSEPAKQLPVASMPPWNGFGSLEDSAQSCLHLIPKQPVKDFYKLMQKDKIVLRFAACFLETSTHKLATSDRGRRFVLSYFTADDTISIFEPPVKNTGIVGGRYLERRPVHKPNSQKTYTEQDLFAGAKIVVHARTFDLLEADEFTMQFMENNRHIFPQADWTAGFSALKGKTAEMRTALIEADLNGTGFLSEKQMLNAFQKAGADFPKQLVITMCRKLPRDGSGCISAEALLAAVQ
;
A
#
# COMPACT_ATOMS: atom_id res chain seq x y z
N MET A 1 1.43 -86.00 5.48
CA MET A 1 2.13 -84.70 5.41
C MET A 1 3.38 -84.91 4.58
N ALA A 2 3.44 -84.31 3.39
CA ALA A 2 4.55 -84.51 2.45
C ALA A 2 5.83 -83.84 2.97
N PRO A 3 7.01 -84.46 2.79
CA PRO A 3 8.29 -83.92 3.24
C PRO A 3 8.69 -82.68 2.39
N GLY A 4 9.12 -81.61 3.07
CA GLY A 4 9.60 -80.38 2.44
C GLY A 4 10.84 -80.62 1.58
N ALA A 5 10.83 -80.07 0.37
CA ALA A 5 11.87 -80.25 -0.64
C ALA A 5 13.27 -79.82 -0.16
N PRO A 6 14.36 -80.47 -0.63
CA PRO A 6 15.73 -80.02 -0.36
C PRO A 6 15.99 -78.66 -1.03
N ALA A 7 16.62 -77.74 -0.30
CA ALA A 7 17.03 -76.44 -0.85
C ALA A 7 18.03 -76.66 -2.00
N VAL A 8 17.69 -76.18 -3.19
CA VAL A 8 18.54 -76.28 -4.39
C VAL A 8 19.73 -75.34 -4.24
N SER A 9 20.95 -75.87 -4.09
CA SER A 9 22.18 -75.08 -4.09
C SER A 9 22.55 -74.67 -5.52
N LEU A 10 22.46 -73.38 -5.85
CA LEU A 10 22.90 -72.86 -7.13
C LEU A 10 24.42 -72.56 -7.12
N PRO A 11 25.17 -72.90 -8.19
CA PRO A 11 26.58 -72.55 -8.29
C PRO A 11 26.78 -71.04 -8.47
N ASN A 12 27.81 -70.45 -7.84
CA ASN A 12 28.18 -69.03 -7.97
C ASN A 12 28.91 -68.72 -9.30
N LEU A 13 28.35 -69.19 -10.41
CA LEU A 13 28.81 -68.84 -11.76
C LEU A 13 27.98 -67.66 -12.29
N PRO A 14 28.56 -66.79 -13.13
CA PRO A 14 27.83 -65.71 -13.78
C PRO A 14 26.63 -66.27 -14.56
N GLY A 15 25.42 -65.84 -14.21
CA GLY A 15 24.17 -66.30 -14.84
C GLY A 15 23.19 -67.01 -13.90
N PHE A 16 23.65 -67.53 -12.76
CA PHE A 16 22.78 -68.13 -11.72
C PHE A 16 22.38 -67.14 -10.61
N SER A 17 22.52 -65.84 -10.86
CA SER A 17 22.13 -64.74 -9.95
C SER A 17 21.17 -63.77 -10.63
N VAL A 18 20.10 -63.36 -9.96
CA VAL A 18 19.20 -62.32 -10.47
C VAL A 18 19.82 -60.94 -10.26
N ARG A 19 20.09 -60.20 -11.34
CA ARG A 19 20.58 -58.81 -11.28
C ARG A 19 19.39 -57.88 -10.98
N LYS A 20 19.29 -57.40 -9.74
CA LYS A 20 18.33 -56.35 -9.38
C LYS A 20 18.85 -54.98 -9.83
N PRO A 21 18.01 -54.10 -10.42
CA PRO A 21 18.41 -52.73 -10.74
C PRO A 21 18.69 -51.94 -9.45
N ALA A 22 19.78 -51.17 -9.44
CA ALA A 22 20.33 -50.51 -8.25
C ALA A 22 19.43 -49.41 -7.62
N SER A 23 18.31 -49.08 -8.27
CA SER A 23 17.38 -48.03 -7.85
C SER A 23 16.23 -48.50 -6.97
N VAL A 24 16.07 -49.81 -6.74
CA VAL A 24 14.78 -50.33 -6.23
C VAL A 24 14.75 -50.60 -4.73
N ASP A 25 15.85 -50.91 -4.03
CA ASP A 25 15.79 -51.10 -2.57
C ASP A 25 17.16 -50.86 -1.90
N ALA A 26 17.16 -50.09 -0.80
CA ALA A 26 18.27 -49.72 0.08
C ALA A 26 19.23 -48.59 -0.38
N ARG A 27 19.36 -47.55 0.46
CA ARG A 27 20.46 -46.58 0.39
C ARG A 27 21.77 -47.33 0.69
N PHE A 28 22.84 -47.07 -0.07
CA PHE A 28 24.18 -47.63 0.14
C PHE A 28 25.13 -46.59 0.77
N PRO A 29 24.97 -46.19 2.04
CA PRO A 29 25.93 -45.32 2.69
C PRO A 29 27.26 -46.07 2.84
N ARG A 30 28.37 -45.39 2.55
CA ARG A 30 29.72 -45.90 2.84
C ARG A 30 30.13 -45.39 4.23
N PRO A 31 30.05 -46.19 5.30
CA PRO A 31 30.55 -45.78 6.61
C PRO A 31 32.08 -45.60 6.52
N GLN A 32 32.60 -44.50 7.10
CA GLN A 32 34.03 -44.26 7.19
C GLN A 32 34.62 -45.08 8.35
N THR A 33 34.86 -46.38 8.11
CA THR A 33 35.53 -47.26 9.08
C THR A 33 37.04 -47.03 9.12
N LEU A 34 37.61 -46.48 8.05
CA LEU A 34 39.02 -46.13 7.94
C LEU A 34 39.17 -44.62 8.08
N LYS A 35 39.81 -44.15 9.15
CA LYS A 35 40.02 -42.72 9.41
C LYS A 35 41.42 -42.40 9.92
N TYR A 36 41.90 -41.21 9.60
CA TYR A 36 43.14 -40.67 10.18
C TYR A 36 42.79 -39.76 11.37
N VAL A 37 43.25 -40.14 12.57
CA VAL A 37 43.09 -39.31 13.77
C VAL A 37 44.48 -38.91 14.26
N ALA A 38 44.74 -37.61 14.32
CA ALA A 38 46.03 -37.04 14.73
C ALA A 38 47.25 -37.61 13.96
N GLY A 39 47.10 -37.86 12.65
CA GLY A 39 48.20 -38.28 11.76
C GLY A 39 48.45 -39.78 11.66
N TYR A 40 47.69 -40.62 12.37
CA TYR A 40 47.81 -42.08 12.32
C TYR A 40 46.54 -42.70 11.74
N ALA A 41 46.69 -43.77 10.94
CA ALA A 41 45.58 -44.53 10.38
C ALA A 41 44.95 -45.41 11.45
N VAL A 42 43.64 -45.27 11.67
CA VAL A 42 42.84 -46.06 12.62
C VAL A 42 41.74 -46.78 11.83
N ASP A 43 41.63 -48.09 12.05
CA ASP A 43 40.54 -48.93 11.52
C ASP A 43 39.53 -49.21 12.65
N GLU A 44 38.28 -48.77 12.48
CA GLU A 44 37.18 -49.09 13.37
C GLU A 44 36.46 -50.34 12.87
N ASN A 45 36.65 -51.47 13.56
CA ASN A 45 35.98 -52.73 13.24
C ASN A 45 34.45 -52.57 13.35
N PRO A 46 33.67 -52.82 12.28
CA PRO A 46 32.22 -52.76 12.36
C PRO A 46 31.68 -53.95 13.17
N VAL A 47 30.86 -53.66 14.18
CA VAL A 47 30.11 -54.67 14.94
C VAL A 47 28.99 -55.25 14.06
N LEU A 48 29.01 -56.56 13.84
CA LEU A 48 27.91 -57.31 13.19
C LEU A 48 26.73 -57.40 14.16
N VAL A 49 25.70 -56.58 13.95
CA VAL A 49 24.39 -56.74 14.61
C VAL A 49 23.47 -57.47 13.64
N GLY A 50 23.12 -58.72 13.97
CA GLY A 50 22.09 -59.49 13.31
C GLY A 50 20.69 -58.92 13.62
N GLU A 51 19.82 -58.90 12.61
CA GLU A 51 18.41 -58.55 12.73
C GLU A 51 17.71 -59.46 13.76
N VAL A 52 17.02 -58.88 14.74
CA VAL A 52 15.55 -58.90 14.93
C VAL A 52 15.24 -58.10 16.20
N GLY A 53 14.29 -57.15 16.11
CA GLY A 53 13.53 -56.67 17.27
C GLY A 53 13.65 -55.18 17.57
N GLN A 54 12.56 -54.46 17.28
CA GLN A 54 12.32 -53.08 17.70
C GLN A 54 12.40 -52.93 19.23
N ALA A 55 13.02 -51.85 19.73
CA ALA A 55 12.49 -51.06 20.85
C ALA A 55 13.23 -49.72 20.99
N TYR A 56 12.45 -48.67 21.16
CA TYR A 56 12.86 -47.33 21.56
C TYR A 56 13.44 -47.31 22.97
N TYR A 57 14.50 -46.53 23.22
CA TYR A 57 14.71 -45.83 24.49
C TYR A 57 15.41 -44.49 24.26
N ASN A 58 14.78 -43.41 24.72
CA ASN A 58 15.46 -42.19 25.14
C ASN A 58 16.26 -42.52 26.41
N THR A 59 17.45 -41.95 26.60
CA THR A 59 17.70 -40.83 27.54
C THR A 59 19.19 -40.70 27.88
N SER A 60 19.60 -39.44 27.94
CA SER A 60 20.60 -38.88 28.84
C SER A 60 20.76 -39.58 30.20
N ALA A 61 22.01 -39.75 30.64
CA ALA A 61 22.52 -39.51 32.01
C ALA A 61 23.98 -40.02 32.03
N ALA A 62 24.98 -39.18 32.30
CA ALA A 62 25.33 -38.60 33.60
C ALA A 62 26.04 -39.61 34.53
N LEU A 63 27.07 -39.07 35.18
CA LEU A 63 27.87 -39.64 36.26
C LEU A 63 27.00 -40.33 37.31
N ASP A 64 27.53 -41.41 37.90
CA ASP A 64 27.39 -41.75 39.32
C ASP A 64 28.72 -42.43 39.72
N THR A 65 29.51 -42.04 40.72
CA THR A 65 29.27 -41.72 42.14
C THR A 65 28.56 -42.83 42.90
N GLU A 66 29.32 -43.76 43.48
CA GLU A 66 28.83 -44.71 44.47
C GLU A 66 29.21 -44.27 45.89
N THR A 67 28.21 -44.19 46.76
CA THR A 67 28.31 -44.40 48.22
C THR A 67 27.27 -45.47 48.63
N PRO A 68 27.46 -46.20 49.74
CA PRO A 68 27.00 -47.60 49.83
C PRO A 68 25.85 -47.91 50.83
N ASN A 69 25.25 -49.10 50.62
CA ASN A 69 24.51 -50.01 51.54
C ASN A 69 23.00 -49.79 51.80
N PRO A 70 22.18 -50.81 52.20
CA PRO A 70 22.51 -52.19 52.65
C PRO A 70 21.65 -53.38 52.09
N ALA A 71 22.14 -54.60 52.38
CA ALA A 71 21.43 -55.88 52.62
C ALA A 71 20.71 -56.64 51.48
N SER A 72 21.31 -57.74 51.00
CA SER A 72 20.87 -59.13 51.31
C SER A 72 21.68 -60.22 50.56
N THR A 73 22.50 -60.93 51.34
CA THR A 73 22.64 -62.40 51.44
C THR A 73 22.69 -63.26 50.16
N SER A 74 23.88 -63.72 49.75
CA SER A 74 24.36 -65.11 49.94
C SER A 74 25.57 -65.44 49.04
N GLY A 75 26.66 -65.91 49.66
CA GLY A 75 27.88 -66.36 48.96
C GLY A 75 29.17 -65.94 49.66
N ARG A 76 29.40 -66.43 50.88
CA ARG A 76 30.60 -66.12 51.67
C ARG A 76 31.70 -67.15 51.39
N LEU A 77 32.83 -66.70 50.87
CA LEU A 77 34.15 -67.31 51.11
C LEU A 77 35.02 -66.29 51.86
N PRO A 78 35.73 -66.68 52.95
CA PRO A 78 36.37 -65.74 53.85
C PRO A 78 37.86 -65.57 53.53
N THR A 79 38.40 -64.35 53.55
CA THR A 79 39.79 -64.10 54.00
C THR A 79 40.00 -62.65 54.47
N ASN A 80 40.03 -62.49 55.80
CA ASN A 80 40.99 -61.73 56.61
C ASN A 80 41.49 -60.35 56.12
N SER A 81 40.92 -59.31 56.71
CA SER A 81 41.50 -57.96 56.84
C SER A 81 42.67 -57.94 57.82
N ASN A 82 43.90 -57.84 57.28
CA ASN A 82 45.07 -57.32 57.97
C ASN A 82 45.65 -56.22 57.09
N GLU A 83 45.15 -54.98 57.22
CA GLU A 83 45.74 -53.84 56.50
C GLU A 83 47.14 -53.59 57.07
N ARG A 84 48.14 -54.05 56.31
CA ARG A 84 49.55 -53.75 56.58
C ARG A 84 49.74 -52.25 56.39
N ILE A 85 50.19 -51.53 57.43
CA ILE A 85 50.63 -50.14 57.31
C ILE A 85 51.83 -50.13 56.36
N LEU A 86 51.60 -49.77 55.11
CA LEU A 86 52.64 -49.64 54.10
C LEU A 86 53.43 -48.35 54.38
N PRO A 87 54.77 -48.36 54.22
CA PRO A 87 55.58 -47.16 54.43
C PRO A 87 55.25 -46.07 53.39
N ASN A 88 55.47 -44.80 53.76
CA ASN A 88 55.04 -43.63 52.98
C ASN A 88 55.52 -43.65 51.52
N TRP A 89 56.76 -44.07 51.28
CA TRP A 89 57.34 -44.17 49.93
C TRP A 89 56.66 -45.22 49.04
N VAL A 90 55.98 -46.22 49.61
CA VAL A 90 55.17 -47.20 48.86
C VAL A 90 53.75 -46.69 48.65
N VAL A 91 53.14 -46.09 49.67
CA VAL A 91 51.75 -45.60 49.61
C VAL A 91 51.59 -44.43 48.64
N ASN A 92 52.64 -43.60 48.55
CA ASN A 92 52.65 -42.38 47.75
C ASN A 92 53.60 -42.47 46.55
N ASP A 93 53.99 -43.68 46.14
CA ASP A 93 54.73 -43.89 44.90
C ASP A 93 53.97 -43.26 43.72
N ARG A 94 54.70 -42.50 42.88
CA ARG A 94 54.18 -41.74 41.72
C ARG A 94 53.11 -40.69 42.00
N LYS A 95 52.75 -40.42 43.26
CA LYS A 95 51.85 -39.31 43.59
C LYS A 95 52.66 -38.02 43.69
N VAL A 96 52.45 -37.15 42.71
CA VAL A 96 53.12 -35.85 42.62
C VAL A 96 52.07 -34.76 42.67
N LEU A 97 52.26 -33.81 43.57
CA LEU A 97 51.44 -32.61 43.62
C LEU A 97 52.04 -31.54 42.70
N ARG A 98 51.23 -31.00 41.80
CA ARG A 98 51.58 -29.95 40.86
C ARG A 98 50.84 -28.63 41.12
N TRP A 99 51.59 -27.54 41.12
CA TRP A 99 51.08 -26.16 41.14
C TRP A 99 51.67 -25.36 39.98
N TYR A 100 50.93 -24.33 39.59
CA TYR A 100 51.29 -23.35 38.58
C TYR A 100 51.50 -22.01 39.23
N GLY A 101 52.60 -21.34 38.87
CA GLY A 101 52.91 -20.03 39.38
C GLY A 101 53.72 -19.21 38.39
N PHE A 102 54.08 -18.01 38.82
CA PHE A 102 55.00 -17.14 38.09
C PHE A 102 55.84 -16.32 39.06
N PHE A 103 56.93 -15.78 38.56
CA PHE A 103 57.63 -14.69 39.22
C PHE A 103 57.96 -13.61 38.17
N GLN A 104 58.10 -12.37 38.64
CA GLN A 104 58.49 -11.25 37.80
C GLN A 104 60.01 -11.06 37.86
N GLU A 105 60.63 -10.91 36.70
CA GLU A 105 62.06 -10.62 36.56
C GLU A 105 62.23 -9.24 35.92
N GLY A 106 62.92 -8.34 36.62
CA GLY A 106 63.23 -7.01 36.09
C GLY A 106 64.26 -7.09 34.96
N VAL A 107 64.04 -6.36 33.87
CA VAL A 107 64.92 -6.34 32.69
C VAL A 107 65.45 -4.93 32.50
N ALA A 108 66.77 -4.75 32.62
CA ALA A 108 67.41 -3.49 32.29
C ALA A 108 67.67 -3.40 30.77
N ASP A 109 67.56 -2.19 30.22
CA ASP A 109 68.01 -1.82 28.87
C ASP A 109 67.42 -2.65 27.70
N SER A 110 66.10 -2.87 27.68
CA SER A 110 65.38 -3.43 26.52
C SER A 110 64.33 -2.44 25.98
N PRO A 111 64.26 -2.21 24.65
CA PRO A 111 63.23 -1.38 24.04
C PRO A 111 61.87 -2.08 23.95
N LEU A 112 61.80 -3.40 24.21
CA LEU A 112 60.57 -4.20 24.10
C LEU A 112 59.85 -4.38 25.44
N GLU A 113 60.56 -4.38 26.57
CA GLU A 113 59.98 -4.62 27.90
C GLU A 113 60.87 -4.08 29.03
N HIS A 114 60.27 -3.68 30.16
CA HIS A 114 60.98 -3.26 31.39
C HIS A 114 60.99 -4.35 32.48
N PHE A 115 60.06 -5.31 32.39
CA PHE A 115 60.02 -6.51 33.22
C PHE A 115 59.39 -7.63 32.41
N ARG A 116 59.72 -8.87 32.74
CA ARG A 116 59.11 -10.06 32.13
C ARG A 116 58.49 -10.97 33.17
N VAL A 117 57.47 -11.70 32.76
CA VAL A 117 56.75 -12.68 33.59
C VAL A 117 57.23 -14.08 33.23
N ARG A 118 57.90 -14.77 34.15
CA ARG A 118 58.35 -16.15 33.94
C ARG A 118 57.40 -17.12 34.62
N LYS A 119 56.78 -17.98 33.80
CA LYS A 119 55.85 -19.02 34.27
C LYS A 119 56.67 -20.18 34.83
N VAL A 120 56.25 -20.74 35.96
CA VAL A 120 56.89 -21.88 36.61
C VAL A 120 55.85 -22.91 37.01
N ILE A 121 56.25 -24.18 36.99
CA ILE A 121 55.47 -25.33 37.43
C ILE A 121 56.24 -25.96 38.58
N LEU A 122 55.58 -26.10 39.72
CA LEU A 122 56.14 -26.70 40.93
C LEU A 122 55.62 -28.13 41.03
N HIS A 123 56.55 -29.09 41.17
CA HIS A 123 56.26 -30.50 41.41
C HIS A 123 56.74 -30.87 42.82
N TYR A 124 55.83 -31.36 43.65
CA TYR A 124 56.11 -31.84 45.00
C TYR A 124 55.87 -33.34 45.07
N TYR A 125 56.88 -34.09 45.44
CA TYR A 125 56.85 -35.54 45.47
C TYR A 125 56.49 -36.01 46.88
N LEU A 126 55.31 -36.63 47.02
CA LEU A 126 54.80 -37.10 48.32
C LEU A 126 55.57 -38.29 48.90
N GLU A 127 56.36 -38.99 48.08
CA GLU A 127 57.15 -40.15 48.53
C GLU A 127 58.25 -39.77 49.52
N ASN A 128 58.83 -38.57 49.38
CA ASN A 128 60.02 -38.14 50.12
C ASN A 128 60.08 -36.63 50.42
N ASP A 129 58.95 -35.92 50.32
CA ASP A 129 58.81 -34.49 50.62
C ASP A 129 59.85 -33.60 49.89
N THR A 130 60.11 -33.91 48.61
CA THR A 130 61.02 -33.14 47.76
C THR A 130 60.25 -32.27 46.77
N LEU A 131 60.83 -31.12 46.40
CA LEU A 131 60.24 -30.18 45.46
C LEU A 131 61.17 -29.91 44.28
N GLU A 132 60.60 -29.86 43.09
CA GLU A 132 61.23 -29.55 41.82
C GLU A 132 60.46 -28.40 41.16
N VAL A 133 61.18 -27.43 40.59
CA VAL A 133 60.55 -26.33 39.85
C VAL A 133 61.04 -26.34 38.42
N THR A 134 60.10 -26.34 37.48
CA THR A 134 60.37 -26.39 36.05
C THR A 134 59.66 -25.24 35.35
N GLU A 135 60.36 -24.57 34.45
CA GLU A 135 59.74 -23.59 33.55
C GLU A 135 59.23 -24.29 32.28
N PRO A 136 57.96 -24.09 31.90
CA PRO A 136 57.44 -24.58 30.64
C PRO A 136 58.16 -23.91 29.48
N LYS A 137 58.44 -24.67 28.43
CA LYS A 137 59.07 -24.13 27.21
C LYS A 137 58.06 -23.27 26.46
N GLN A 138 58.44 -22.02 26.18
CA GLN A 138 57.66 -21.06 25.38
C GLN A 138 58.42 -20.77 24.09
N ASP A 139 57.79 -21.07 22.96
CA ASP A 139 58.34 -20.84 21.63
C ASP A 139 58.75 -19.38 21.44
N ASN A 140 59.90 -19.16 20.81
CA ASN A 140 60.46 -17.83 20.50
C ASN A 140 60.73 -16.91 21.72
N SER A 141 60.73 -17.43 22.95
CA SER A 141 61.05 -16.63 24.15
C SER A 141 62.52 -16.20 24.23
N GLY A 142 63.44 -16.95 23.61
CA GLY A 142 64.88 -16.63 23.55
C GLY A 142 65.66 -16.82 24.86
N ILE A 143 64.99 -17.23 25.94
CA ILE A 143 65.59 -17.50 27.26
C ILE A 143 65.84 -19.01 27.40
N PRO A 144 66.94 -19.46 28.03
CA PRO A 144 67.09 -20.88 28.39
C PRO A 144 65.98 -21.31 29.37
N GLN A 145 65.15 -22.26 28.94
CA GLN A 145 63.98 -22.78 29.66
C GLN A 145 64.17 -24.25 30.03
N GLY A 146 63.49 -24.71 31.09
CA GLY A 146 63.52 -26.10 31.54
C GLY A 146 63.58 -26.21 33.07
N ALA A 147 64.40 -27.11 33.60
CA ALA A 147 64.55 -27.28 35.04
C ALA A 147 65.12 -26.00 35.68
N PHE A 148 64.34 -25.36 36.55
CA PHE A 148 64.69 -24.12 37.24
C PHE A 148 65.31 -24.42 38.61
N ILE A 149 64.70 -25.34 39.36
CA ILE A 149 65.22 -25.88 40.62
C ILE A 149 65.19 -27.41 40.53
N LYS A 150 66.36 -28.05 40.68
CA LYS A 150 66.47 -29.52 40.69
C LYS A 150 65.71 -30.11 41.87
N ARG A 151 65.19 -31.33 41.72
CA ARG A 151 64.49 -32.07 42.77
C ARG A 151 65.35 -32.26 44.04
N HIS A 152 64.97 -31.66 45.15
CA HIS A 152 65.52 -31.93 46.49
C HIS A 152 64.58 -31.37 47.57
N GLY A 153 64.88 -31.59 48.85
CA GLY A 153 64.12 -30.99 49.95
C GLY A 153 64.46 -29.51 50.12
N LEU A 154 63.51 -28.62 49.83
CA LEU A 154 63.69 -27.18 50.02
C LEU A 154 63.38 -26.77 51.45
N ARG A 155 64.21 -25.89 52.02
CA ARG A 155 64.02 -25.32 53.36
C ARG A 155 63.43 -23.92 53.25
N LYS A 156 62.49 -23.60 54.15
CA LYS A 156 61.95 -22.25 54.33
C LYS A 156 63.06 -21.33 54.89
N GLY A 157 62.85 -20.00 54.83
CA GLY A 157 63.71 -19.01 55.48
C GLY A 157 63.94 -19.26 56.98
N ASP A 158 63.01 -19.96 57.64
CA ASP A 158 63.08 -20.33 59.07
C ASP A 158 63.90 -21.61 59.35
N GLY A 159 64.46 -22.27 58.31
CA GLY A 159 65.29 -23.48 58.43
C GLY A 159 64.53 -24.82 58.41
N ASN A 160 63.20 -24.81 58.55
CA ASN A 160 62.34 -26.01 58.45
C ASN A 160 62.13 -26.46 56.99
N LEU A 161 61.90 -27.77 56.78
CA LEU A 161 61.58 -28.33 55.46
C LEU A 161 60.20 -27.87 54.99
N LEU A 162 60.11 -27.42 53.74
CA LEU A 162 58.86 -26.99 53.11
C LEU A 162 57.92 -28.19 52.91
N ARG A 163 56.71 -28.11 53.46
CA ARG A 163 55.68 -29.15 53.30
C ARG A 163 54.61 -28.72 52.30
N PHE A 164 53.88 -29.69 51.77
CA PHE A 164 52.73 -29.41 50.89
C PHE A 164 51.65 -28.55 51.55
N SER A 165 51.57 -28.54 52.89
CA SER A 165 50.65 -27.69 53.66
C SER A 165 50.95 -26.20 53.54
N ASP A 166 52.20 -25.85 53.20
CA ASP A 166 52.65 -24.46 53.15
C ASP A 166 52.43 -23.82 51.77
N ILE A 167 51.98 -24.61 50.78
CA ILE A 167 51.76 -24.17 49.40
C ILE A 167 50.24 -24.03 49.18
N SER A 168 49.79 -22.80 49.00
CA SER A 168 48.39 -22.50 48.69
C SER A 168 48.25 -21.58 47.47
N VAL A 169 47.18 -21.79 46.70
CA VAL A 169 46.82 -20.90 45.57
C VAL A 169 46.52 -19.49 46.10
N GLY A 170 47.15 -18.48 45.50
CA GLY A 170 47.09 -17.07 45.90
C GLY A 170 48.21 -16.64 46.86
N SER A 171 49.03 -17.58 47.36
CA SER A 171 50.15 -17.27 48.27
C SER A 171 51.48 -17.06 47.54
N ASN A 172 52.33 -16.23 48.14
CA ASN A 172 53.71 -15.99 47.69
C ASN A 172 54.66 -16.96 48.40
N LEU A 173 55.44 -17.70 47.63
CA LEU A 173 56.39 -18.70 48.11
C LEU A 173 57.82 -18.27 47.78
N ASP A 174 58.63 -18.09 48.82
CA ASP A 174 60.04 -17.72 48.67
C ASP A 174 60.91 -18.96 48.43
N LEU A 175 61.44 -19.08 47.21
CA LEU A 175 62.33 -20.17 46.79
C LEU A 175 63.68 -19.60 46.38
N TYR A 176 64.73 -19.85 47.18
CA TYR A 176 66.11 -19.40 46.90
C TYR A 176 66.23 -17.90 46.56
N GLY A 177 65.50 -17.05 47.29
CA GLY A 177 65.51 -15.59 47.08
C GLY A 177 64.65 -15.11 45.89
N LYS A 178 63.86 -15.99 45.26
CA LYS A 178 62.83 -15.65 44.29
C LYS A 178 61.46 -15.84 44.90
N VAL A 179 60.63 -14.80 44.83
CA VAL A 179 59.24 -14.83 45.27
C VAL A 179 58.37 -15.37 44.13
N VAL A 180 57.87 -16.59 44.27
CA VAL A 180 56.98 -17.23 43.30
C VAL A 180 55.54 -17.10 43.76
N HIS A 181 54.70 -16.47 42.94
CA HIS A 181 53.27 -16.37 43.20
C HIS A 181 52.56 -17.60 42.63
N ILE A 182 51.80 -18.32 43.45
CA ILE A 182 51.06 -19.53 43.04
C ILE A 182 49.68 -19.11 42.52
N ILE A 183 49.43 -19.35 41.24
CA ILE A 183 48.19 -18.96 40.54
C ILE A 183 47.15 -20.08 40.54
N ASP A 184 47.60 -21.32 40.34
CA ASP A 184 46.68 -22.45 40.15
C ASP A 184 47.27 -23.75 40.70
N ALA A 185 46.41 -24.69 41.01
CA ALA A 185 46.72 -26.04 41.45
C ALA A 185 46.04 -27.02 40.49
N ASP A 186 46.78 -28.06 40.09
CA ASP A 186 46.27 -29.14 39.24
C ASP A 186 44.99 -29.80 39.80
N SER A 187 44.18 -30.41 38.95
CA SER A 187 42.91 -31.02 39.38
C SER A 187 43.14 -32.13 40.43
N ALA A 188 44.18 -32.93 40.23
CA ALA A 188 44.59 -33.98 41.17
C ALA A 188 45.08 -33.42 42.52
N THR A 189 45.77 -32.28 42.52
CA THR A 189 46.23 -31.64 43.76
C THR A 189 45.10 -31.01 44.53
N ARG A 190 44.16 -30.36 43.84
CA ARG A 190 42.95 -29.81 44.46
C ARG A 190 42.17 -30.91 45.18
N ALA A 191 41.96 -32.06 44.54
CA ALA A 191 41.27 -33.20 45.15
C ALA A 191 42.04 -33.77 46.36
N PHE A 192 43.36 -33.93 46.23
CA PHE A 192 44.21 -34.43 47.32
C PHE A 192 44.23 -33.51 48.54
N LEU A 193 44.39 -32.20 48.32
CA LEU A 193 44.44 -31.20 49.39
C LEU A 193 43.07 -31.05 50.06
N GLN A 194 41.97 -31.18 49.30
CA GLN A 194 40.61 -31.22 49.86
C GLN A 194 40.41 -32.42 50.80
N LEU A 195 40.93 -33.61 50.45
CA LEU A 195 40.91 -34.78 51.33
C LEU A 195 41.74 -34.58 52.62
N GLN A 196 42.80 -33.76 52.55
CA GLN A 196 43.64 -33.40 53.70
C GLN A 196 43.11 -32.15 54.47
N ASN A 197 41.87 -31.72 54.21
CA ASN A 197 41.22 -30.54 54.82
C ASN A 197 41.94 -29.19 54.55
N LEU A 198 42.64 -29.07 53.42
CA LEU A 198 43.32 -27.86 52.96
C LEU A 198 42.73 -27.37 51.62
N PRO A 199 41.53 -26.73 51.62
CA PRO A 199 40.90 -26.25 50.39
C PRO A 199 41.72 -25.13 49.73
N GLN A 200 41.89 -25.23 48.41
CA GLN A 200 42.64 -24.25 47.60
C GLN A 200 41.72 -23.18 47.01
N GLY A 201 42.21 -21.95 46.85
CA GLY A 201 41.49 -20.85 46.21
C GLY A 201 41.19 -21.08 44.72
N PRO A 202 40.34 -20.24 44.09
CA PRO A 202 40.08 -20.31 42.65
C PRO A 202 41.35 -20.01 41.83
N ALA A 203 41.41 -20.48 40.58
CA ALA A 203 42.55 -20.21 39.70
C ALA A 203 42.61 -18.74 39.30
N GLU A 204 43.79 -18.12 39.43
CA GLU A 204 44.03 -16.75 39.00
C GLU A 204 44.51 -16.68 37.54
N ALA A 205 44.55 -15.49 36.94
CA ALA A 205 45.12 -15.30 35.61
C ALA A 205 46.59 -14.89 35.70
N TYR A 206 47.44 -15.35 34.77
CA TYR A 206 48.79 -14.83 34.63
C TYR A 206 48.76 -13.32 34.31
N PRO A 207 49.60 -12.49 34.94
CA PRO A 207 49.68 -11.09 34.56
C PRO A 207 50.25 -10.95 33.15
N SER A 208 49.67 -10.05 32.35
CA SER A 208 50.17 -9.74 31.01
C SER A 208 51.45 -8.91 31.11
N GLY A 209 52.56 -9.42 30.56
CA GLY A 209 53.80 -8.66 30.45
C GLY A 209 53.78 -7.66 29.28
N PRO A 210 54.61 -6.62 29.30
CA PRO A 210 54.76 -5.68 28.18
C PRO A 210 55.09 -6.37 26.84
N TYR A 211 55.90 -7.44 26.88
CA TYR A 211 56.25 -8.23 25.69
C TYR A 211 55.05 -8.95 25.08
N ASP A 212 54.14 -9.51 25.89
CA ASP A 212 52.97 -10.24 25.40
C ASP A 212 52.02 -9.33 24.61
N GLN A 213 51.92 -8.05 24.99
CA GLN A 213 51.12 -7.05 24.28
C GLN A 213 51.71 -6.71 22.92
N VAL A 214 53.04 -6.58 22.83
CA VAL A 214 53.75 -6.35 21.56
C VAL A 214 53.67 -7.58 20.66
N ALA A 215 53.76 -8.78 21.23
CA ALA A 215 53.62 -10.04 20.50
C ALA A 215 52.22 -10.22 19.90
N ALA A 216 51.16 -9.85 20.62
CA ALA A 216 49.78 -9.90 20.10
C ALA A 216 49.57 -9.00 18.87
N GLY A 217 50.29 -7.88 18.76
CA GLY A 217 50.27 -7.02 17.58
C GLY A 217 51.08 -7.53 16.39
N ARG A 218 51.94 -8.56 16.58
CA ARG A 218 52.72 -9.20 15.53
C ARG A 218 51.99 -10.43 15.03
N ILE A 219 51.36 -10.32 13.88
CA ILE A 219 50.72 -11.46 13.20
C ILE A 219 51.80 -12.52 12.87
N PRO A 220 51.70 -13.76 13.39
CA PRO A 220 52.67 -14.80 13.07
C PRO A 220 52.57 -15.19 11.59
N THR A 221 53.68 -15.06 10.87
CA THR A 221 53.79 -15.30 9.41
C THR A 221 53.49 -16.75 9.00
N THR A 222 53.38 -17.69 9.93
CA THR A 222 53.20 -19.12 9.66
C THR A 222 51.75 -19.58 9.60
N VAL A 223 50.80 -18.76 10.05
CA VAL A 223 49.39 -18.95 9.74
C VAL A 223 49.06 -17.86 8.74
N ALA A 224 49.26 -18.17 7.45
CA ALA A 224 48.70 -17.34 6.40
C ALA A 224 47.23 -17.10 6.79
N PRO A 225 46.80 -15.85 7.07
CA PRO A 225 45.39 -15.62 7.29
C PRO A 225 44.74 -16.12 6.01
N ALA A 226 43.88 -17.13 6.15
CA ALA A 226 42.91 -17.42 5.11
C ALA A 226 42.31 -16.07 4.74
N LEU A 227 42.49 -15.71 3.47
CA LEU A 227 42.20 -14.43 2.86
C LEU A 227 40.76 -13.99 3.17
N VAL A 228 40.55 -13.40 4.34
CA VAL A 228 39.38 -12.61 4.67
C VAL A 228 39.91 -11.18 4.59
N ASP A 229 39.46 -10.46 3.56
CA ASP A 229 39.83 -9.09 3.16
C ASP A 229 41.05 -8.88 2.25
N GLY A 230 41.34 -9.85 1.36
CA GLY A 230 42.38 -9.78 0.33
C GLY A 230 41.90 -9.67 -1.13
N GLU A 231 40.68 -9.19 -1.43
CA GLU A 231 40.14 -9.18 -2.82
C GLU A 231 40.87 -8.22 -3.81
N ARG A 232 41.78 -7.36 -3.34
CA ARG A 232 42.25 -6.22 -4.14
C ARG A 232 43.47 -6.49 -5.05
N PRO A 233 44.51 -7.25 -4.69
CA PRO A 233 45.64 -7.47 -5.59
C PRO A 233 45.38 -8.56 -6.65
N LEU A 234 44.44 -9.49 -6.41
CA LEU A 234 44.14 -10.58 -7.35
C LEU A 234 43.33 -10.11 -8.57
N ARG A 235 42.34 -9.22 -8.40
CA ARG A 235 41.49 -8.77 -9.52
C ARG A 235 42.26 -8.02 -10.61
N LEU A 236 43.25 -7.21 -10.23
CA LEU A 236 44.09 -6.51 -11.21
C LEU A 236 44.96 -7.52 -11.98
N SER A 237 45.51 -8.51 -11.28
CA SER A 237 46.31 -9.57 -11.86
C SER A 237 45.47 -10.47 -12.81
N GLU A 238 44.25 -10.84 -12.42
CA GLU A 238 43.28 -11.55 -13.26
C GLU A 238 42.91 -10.76 -14.52
N MET A 239 42.63 -9.45 -14.37
CA MET A 239 42.31 -8.59 -15.51
C MET A 239 43.49 -8.45 -16.49
N LEU A 240 44.72 -8.35 -15.96
CA LEU A 240 45.94 -8.32 -16.78
C LEU A 240 46.21 -9.68 -17.46
N MET A 241 45.78 -10.78 -16.84
CA MET A 241 45.80 -12.14 -17.39
C MET A 241 44.57 -12.48 -18.26
N GLY A 242 43.68 -11.52 -18.52
CA GLY A 242 42.52 -11.68 -19.40
C GLY A 242 41.34 -12.46 -18.80
N THR A 243 41.36 -12.80 -17.51
CA THR A 243 40.33 -13.60 -16.81
C THR A 243 39.44 -12.75 -15.90
N GLY A 244 39.03 -11.57 -16.38
CA GLY A 244 38.14 -10.69 -15.63
C GLY A 244 36.72 -11.25 -15.50
N ARG A 245 36.26 -11.49 -14.27
CA ARG A 245 34.84 -11.81 -14.01
C ARG A 245 33.96 -10.57 -14.17
N VAL A 246 32.88 -10.68 -14.93
CA VAL A 246 31.87 -9.62 -15.08
C VAL A 246 30.88 -9.71 -13.92
N ALA A 247 30.96 -8.76 -12.99
CA ALA A 247 30.15 -8.76 -11.76
C ALA A 247 28.63 -8.74 -12.00
N ASN A 248 28.17 -8.30 -13.18
CA ASN A 248 26.76 -7.98 -13.44
C ASN A 248 26.07 -8.93 -14.44
N GLN A 249 26.71 -10.04 -14.82
CA GLN A 249 26.16 -10.93 -15.84
C GLN A 249 24.79 -11.52 -15.43
N GLN A 250 24.62 -11.86 -14.15
CA GLN A 250 23.36 -12.42 -13.65
C GLN A 250 22.21 -11.41 -13.70
N GLN A 251 22.47 -10.16 -13.33
CA GLN A 251 21.46 -9.09 -13.39
C GLN A 251 21.02 -8.86 -14.84
N PHE A 252 21.97 -8.79 -15.77
CA PHE A 252 21.67 -8.69 -17.20
C PHE A 252 20.83 -9.86 -17.69
N MET A 253 21.18 -11.11 -17.36
CA MET A 253 20.43 -12.28 -17.81
C MET A 253 19.00 -12.32 -17.28
N ASN A 254 18.78 -11.93 -16.02
CA ASN A 254 17.46 -11.96 -15.40
C ASN A 254 16.54 -10.82 -15.85
N ASN A 255 17.13 -9.66 -16.18
CA ASN A 255 16.39 -8.43 -16.44
C ASN A 255 16.58 -7.87 -17.85
N SER A 256 17.17 -8.64 -18.76
CA SER A 256 17.36 -8.19 -20.14
C SER A 256 16.04 -7.75 -20.76
N ARG A 257 16.06 -6.58 -21.42
CA ARG A 257 14.89 -5.95 -22.07
C ARG A 257 13.74 -5.56 -21.14
N LYS A 258 13.92 -5.60 -19.82
CA LYS A 258 12.96 -5.07 -18.86
C LYS A 258 13.28 -3.61 -18.57
N VAL A 259 12.40 -2.72 -19.00
CA VAL A 259 12.58 -1.26 -18.87
C VAL A 259 11.38 -0.67 -18.16
N LEU A 260 11.62 0.10 -17.10
CA LEU A 260 10.57 0.87 -16.45
C LEU A 260 10.45 2.22 -17.14
N ARG A 261 9.32 2.45 -17.82
CA ARG A 261 8.98 3.71 -18.47
C ARG A 261 8.07 4.57 -17.60
N PHE A 262 8.51 5.80 -17.38
CA PHE A 262 7.75 6.84 -16.71
C PHE A 262 7.56 8.05 -17.61
N TYR A 263 6.49 8.79 -17.37
CA TYR A 263 6.24 10.08 -17.96
C TYR A 263 6.46 11.15 -16.90
N CYS A 264 7.31 12.10 -17.23
CA CYS A 264 7.71 13.17 -16.34
C CYS A 264 7.51 14.54 -16.98
N ILE A 265 7.33 15.54 -16.13
CA ILE A 265 7.22 16.93 -16.53
C ILE A 265 8.31 17.70 -15.82
N TRP A 266 9.06 18.49 -16.57
CA TRP A 266 9.98 19.47 -16.02
C TRP A 266 9.33 20.84 -16.15
N ASP A 267 9.08 21.49 -15.01
CA ASP A 267 8.55 22.85 -14.94
C ASP A 267 9.69 23.84 -14.68
N ASP A 268 10.11 24.57 -15.70
CA ASP A 268 11.14 25.63 -15.60
C ASP A 268 10.53 27.04 -15.69
N ARG A 269 9.19 27.18 -15.62
CA ARG A 269 8.47 28.47 -15.83
C ARG A 269 8.85 29.59 -14.87
N GLN A 270 9.54 29.29 -13.78
CA GLN A 270 10.07 30.29 -12.86
C GLN A 270 11.23 31.09 -13.47
N ARG A 271 11.90 30.56 -14.51
CA ARG A 271 12.95 31.26 -15.24
C ARG A 271 12.36 32.15 -16.33
N LEU A 272 13.07 33.23 -16.67
CA LEU A 272 12.63 34.26 -17.64
C LEU A 272 12.18 33.72 -19.00
N PHE A 273 12.80 32.63 -19.47
CA PHE A 273 12.47 31.97 -20.74
C PHE A 273 12.11 30.50 -20.56
N GLY A 274 11.82 30.08 -19.32
CA GLY A 274 11.50 28.69 -19.03
C GLY A 274 10.07 28.36 -19.39
N ASP A 275 9.87 27.14 -19.87
CA ASP A 275 8.58 26.55 -20.17
C ASP A 275 8.38 25.27 -19.35
N ARG A 276 7.20 24.70 -19.46
CA ARG A 276 6.87 23.41 -18.87
C ARG A 276 6.90 22.36 -19.98
N GLN A 277 7.69 21.31 -19.80
CA GLN A 277 7.98 20.35 -20.86
C GLN A 277 7.74 18.90 -20.41
N PRO A 278 7.11 18.07 -21.26
CA PRO A 278 6.99 16.64 -21.02
C PRO A 278 8.23 15.87 -21.51
N PHE A 279 8.62 14.86 -20.73
CA PHE A 279 9.72 13.95 -21.01
C PHE A 279 9.31 12.52 -20.70
N ARG A 280 10.04 11.56 -21.29
CA ARG A 280 9.93 10.14 -20.98
C ARG A 280 11.22 9.68 -20.30
N LEU A 281 11.08 9.05 -19.13
CA LEU A 281 12.19 8.47 -18.39
C LEU A 281 12.16 6.95 -18.55
N HIS A 282 13.29 6.36 -18.91
CA HIS A 282 13.49 4.92 -19.03
C HIS A 282 14.51 4.47 -17.99
N TYR A 283 14.12 3.50 -17.16
CA TYR A 283 14.99 2.86 -16.18
C TYR A 283 15.26 1.42 -16.61
N PHE A 284 16.52 1.10 -16.88
CA PHE A 284 16.93 -0.22 -17.34
C PHE A 284 17.28 -1.11 -16.14
N LEU A 285 16.49 -2.17 -15.92
CA LEU A 285 16.69 -3.11 -14.80
C LEU A 285 17.92 -4.02 -14.97
N GLU A 286 18.49 -4.07 -16.18
CA GLU A 286 19.66 -4.89 -16.51
C GLU A 286 20.99 -4.31 -16.00
N ASP A 287 21.08 -2.99 -15.83
CA ASP A 287 22.30 -2.30 -15.42
C ASP A 287 22.11 -1.09 -14.49
N ASP A 288 20.86 -0.84 -14.05
CA ASP A 288 20.43 0.26 -13.18
C ASP A 288 20.79 1.64 -13.75
N THR A 289 20.57 1.81 -15.05
CA THR A 289 20.81 3.08 -15.77
C THR A 289 19.52 3.78 -16.14
N VAL A 290 19.60 5.10 -16.28
CA VAL A 290 18.50 5.98 -16.64
C VAL A 290 18.79 6.63 -17.99
N GLU A 291 17.78 6.67 -18.85
CA GLU A 291 17.74 7.45 -20.08
C GLU A 291 16.53 8.39 -20.04
N ILE A 292 16.70 9.61 -20.53
CA ILE A 292 15.61 10.59 -20.60
C ILE A 292 15.49 11.05 -22.05
N LEU A 293 14.29 10.90 -22.58
CA LEU A 293 13.92 11.28 -23.95
C LEU A 293 12.97 12.47 -23.90
N GLU A 294 13.17 13.41 -24.82
CA GLU A 294 12.25 14.54 -25.00
C GLU A 294 11.04 14.08 -25.81
N GLU A 295 9.84 14.51 -25.41
CA GLU A 295 8.64 14.21 -26.16
C GLU A 295 8.39 15.29 -27.21
N PRO A 296 8.46 14.98 -28.52
CA PRO A 296 8.29 15.98 -29.56
C PRO A 296 6.83 16.45 -29.60
N GLN A 297 6.62 17.76 -29.51
CA GLN A 297 5.32 18.39 -29.69
C GLN A 297 5.18 18.95 -31.11
N SER A 298 4.03 18.75 -31.73
CA SER A 298 3.74 19.31 -33.05
C SER A 298 3.75 20.84 -33.02
N ASN A 299 4.34 21.46 -34.05
CA ASN A 299 4.50 22.92 -34.15
C ASN A 299 5.26 23.55 -32.95
N SER A 300 6.13 22.77 -32.30
CA SER A 300 7.06 23.30 -31.30
C SER A 300 8.17 24.11 -31.97
N GLY A 301 8.61 25.20 -31.34
CA GLY A 301 9.72 26.03 -31.80
C GLY A 301 11.11 25.47 -31.49
N ARG A 302 11.19 24.25 -30.95
CA ARG A 302 12.43 23.57 -30.56
C ARG A 302 12.90 22.62 -31.66
N ASP A 303 14.22 22.46 -31.77
CA ASP A 303 14.81 21.47 -32.66
C ASP A 303 14.54 20.05 -32.14
N ALA A 304 14.39 19.10 -33.05
CA ALA A 304 13.97 17.74 -32.74
C ALA A 304 15.17 16.90 -32.25
N PHE A 305 15.51 17.04 -30.97
CA PHE A 305 16.48 16.16 -30.31
C PHE A 305 15.76 15.05 -29.53
N PRO A 306 15.87 13.77 -29.96
CA PRO A 306 15.14 12.68 -29.31
C PRO A 306 15.68 12.34 -27.91
N ILE A 307 16.98 12.55 -27.68
CA ILE A 307 17.66 12.19 -26.42
C ILE A 307 18.00 13.46 -25.66
N PHE A 308 17.44 13.59 -24.46
CA PHE A 308 17.77 14.65 -23.52
C PHE A 308 18.94 14.25 -22.60
N LEU A 309 18.89 13.03 -22.06
CA LEU A 309 19.97 12.44 -21.27
C LEU A 309 20.31 11.05 -21.79
N ARG A 310 21.59 10.84 -22.14
CA ARG A 310 22.10 9.53 -22.55
C ARG A 310 22.01 8.53 -21.39
N ARG A 311 21.75 7.27 -21.73
CA ARG A 311 21.74 6.13 -20.81
C ARG A 311 22.98 6.12 -19.91
N THR A 312 22.79 6.47 -18.64
CA THR A 312 23.86 6.57 -17.64
C THR A 312 23.30 6.27 -16.24
N PRO A 313 24.13 5.78 -15.29
CA PRO A 313 23.68 5.63 -13.91
C PRO A 313 23.49 7.02 -13.30
N LEU A 314 22.26 7.34 -12.90
CA LEU A 314 21.89 8.68 -12.44
C LEU A 314 22.24 8.84 -10.95
N PRO A 315 23.19 9.72 -10.56
CA PRO A 315 23.48 9.98 -9.14
C PRO A 315 22.39 10.83 -8.48
N LYS A 316 22.08 10.55 -7.22
CA LYS A 316 21.13 11.35 -6.41
C LYS A 316 21.69 12.74 -6.07
N ASP A 317 22.96 12.79 -5.66
CA ASP A 317 23.66 14.03 -5.33
C ASP A 317 24.62 14.44 -6.46
N PRO A 318 24.42 15.61 -7.09
CA PRO A 318 25.31 16.07 -8.15
C PRO A 318 26.68 16.57 -7.61
N THR A 319 26.78 16.89 -6.32
CA THR A 319 27.94 17.57 -5.70
C THR A 319 29.12 16.64 -5.38
N ASN A 320 28.91 15.33 -5.34
CA ASN A 320 29.96 14.34 -5.06
C ASN A 320 30.58 13.76 -6.34
N THR A 321 30.46 14.49 -7.46
CA THR A 321 31.17 14.17 -8.70
C THR A 321 32.59 14.72 -8.63
N ARG A 322 33.45 14.06 -7.86
CA ARG A 322 34.89 14.11 -8.15
C ARG A 322 35.09 13.68 -9.61
N PRO A 323 36.15 14.14 -10.31
CA PRO A 323 36.49 13.68 -11.66
C PRO A 323 37.02 12.24 -11.61
N SER A 324 36.20 11.31 -11.12
CA SER A 324 36.45 9.88 -11.06
C SER A 324 35.41 9.19 -11.93
N PRO A 325 35.81 8.42 -12.96
CA PRO A 325 34.90 7.81 -13.93
C PRO A 325 34.05 6.67 -13.38
N LYS A 326 34.10 6.39 -12.07
CA LYS A 326 33.37 5.31 -11.43
C LYS A 326 32.32 5.89 -10.49
N ILE A 327 31.11 6.04 -11.02
CA ILE A 327 29.93 6.38 -10.24
C ILE A 327 29.59 5.17 -9.36
N ASN A 328 29.56 5.38 -8.04
CA ASN A 328 29.15 4.34 -7.09
C ASN A 328 27.65 4.10 -7.22
N ARG A 329 27.24 2.87 -7.60
CA ARG A 329 25.83 2.49 -7.78
C ARG A 329 24.96 2.73 -6.54
N ALA A 330 25.53 2.62 -5.34
CA ALA A 330 24.81 2.88 -4.09
C ALA A 330 24.30 4.33 -3.94
N ILE A 331 24.90 5.28 -4.67
CA ILE A 331 24.54 6.71 -4.64
C ILE A 331 23.58 7.04 -5.80
N CYS A 332 23.31 6.08 -6.68
CA CYS A 332 22.41 6.24 -7.82
C CYS A 332 20.95 5.99 -7.45
N TYR A 333 20.04 6.49 -8.29
CA TYR A 333 18.62 6.18 -8.18
C TYR A 333 18.38 4.68 -8.42
N GLY A 334 17.69 4.05 -7.48
CA GLY A 334 17.14 2.71 -7.62
C GLY A 334 15.67 2.75 -8.04
N PRO A 335 15.06 1.60 -8.34
CA PRO A 335 13.63 1.52 -8.63
C PRO A 335 12.77 1.96 -7.43
N GLY A 336 13.20 1.71 -6.19
CA GLY A 336 12.45 2.12 -4.99
C GLY A 336 12.33 3.65 -4.79
N ASP A 337 13.18 4.43 -5.45
CA ASP A 337 13.19 5.90 -5.39
C ASP A 337 12.26 6.53 -6.44
N LEU A 338 11.88 5.78 -7.49
CA LEU A 338 11.06 6.25 -8.60
C LEU A 338 9.58 6.01 -8.29
N ARG A 339 8.92 7.01 -7.70
CA ARG A 339 7.50 6.95 -7.29
C ARG A 339 6.66 7.97 -8.05
N LEU A 340 5.42 7.62 -8.38
CA LEU A 340 4.49 8.59 -8.94
C LEU A 340 4.19 9.69 -7.91
N GLY A 341 4.16 10.93 -8.38
CA GLY A 341 4.01 12.12 -7.54
C GLY A 341 5.30 12.60 -6.88
N ALA A 342 6.42 11.89 -7.04
CA ALA A 342 7.71 12.33 -6.51
C ALA A 342 8.51 13.18 -7.53
N PHE A 343 9.39 14.02 -6.99
CA PHE A 343 10.36 14.77 -7.78
C PHE A 343 11.70 14.05 -7.81
N ILE A 344 12.24 13.86 -9.02
CA ILE A 344 13.59 13.34 -9.25
C ILE A 344 14.50 14.51 -9.61
N THR A 345 15.63 14.62 -8.93
CA THR A 345 16.65 15.62 -9.28
C THR A 345 17.63 15.04 -10.28
N VAL A 346 17.58 15.53 -11.52
CA VAL A 346 18.47 15.13 -12.62
C VAL A 346 19.46 16.27 -12.88
N TYR A 347 20.71 16.13 -12.41
CA TYR A 347 21.76 17.16 -12.56
C TYR A 347 21.29 18.59 -12.19
N GLY A 348 20.52 18.71 -11.10
CA GLY A 348 19.97 19.98 -10.61
C GLY A 348 18.66 20.43 -11.25
N ARG A 349 18.05 19.62 -12.13
CA ARG A 349 16.72 19.86 -12.71
C ARG A 349 15.68 18.96 -12.02
N PRO A 350 14.63 19.51 -11.40
CA PRO A 350 13.59 18.70 -10.78
C PRO A 350 12.57 18.21 -11.83
N PHE A 351 12.52 16.90 -12.04
CA PHE A 351 11.53 16.23 -12.89
C PHE A 351 10.41 15.67 -12.02
N TYR A 352 9.17 16.02 -12.34
CA TYR A 352 7.98 15.50 -11.66
C TYR A 352 7.46 14.26 -12.38
N LEU A 353 7.41 13.12 -11.71
CA LEU A 353 6.83 11.89 -12.26
C LEU A 353 5.31 11.90 -12.07
N HIS A 354 4.54 11.92 -13.16
CA HIS A 354 3.07 11.96 -13.06
C HIS A 354 2.37 10.67 -13.50
N ASP A 355 3.03 9.87 -14.34
CA ASP A 355 2.43 8.68 -14.94
C ASP A 355 3.51 7.63 -15.26
N CYS A 356 3.10 6.38 -15.38
CA CYS A 356 3.97 5.25 -15.68
C CYS A 356 3.24 4.21 -16.54
N ASP A 357 4.02 3.46 -17.32
CA ASP A 357 3.50 2.49 -18.28
C ASP A 357 2.85 1.28 -17.61
N GLU A 358 1.98 0.56 -18.33
CA GLU A 358 1.27 -0.59 -17.76
C GLU A 358 2.22 -1.68 -17.22
N TYR A 359 3.29 -1.96 -17.97
CA TYR A 359 4.34 -2.90 -17.54
C TYR A 359 4.98 -2.48 -16.21
N THR A 360 5.24 -1.19 -16.04
CA THR A 360 5.86 -0.70 -14.81
C THR A 360 4.94 -0.83 -13.61
N ARG A 361 3.64 -0.58 -13.82
CA ARG A 361 2.62 -0.73 -12.77
C ARG A 361 2.58 -2.17 -12.27
N GLN A 362 2.61 -3.14 -13.17
CA GLN A 362 2.66 -4.56 -12.83
C GLN A 362 3.96 -4.92 -12.09
N TRP A 363 5.11 -4.46 -12.58
CA TRP A 363 6.39 -4.71 -11.94
C TRP A 363 6.46 -4.17 -10.49
N TYR A 364 5.93 -2.97 -10.23
CA TYR A 364 5.87 -2.40 -8.88
C TYR A 364 4.88 -3.13 -7.95
N GLN A 365 3.81 -3.71 -8.50
CA GLN A 365 2.88 -4.55 -7.75
C GLN A 365 3.55 -5.86 -7.33
N ASP A 366 4.23 -6.53 -8.27
CA ASP A 366 4.83 -7.85 -8.07
C ASP A 366 6.10 -7.80 -7.19
N ASN A 367 6.98 -6.84 -7.45
CA ASN A 367 8.31 -6.82 -6.84
C ASN A 367 8.41 -5.94 -5.59
N ALA A 368 7.59 -4.89 -5.50
CA ALA A 368 7.68 -3.89 -4.45
C ALA A 368 6.39 -3.72 -3.63
N GLY A 369 5.32 -4.46 -3.97
CA GLY A 369 4.07 -4.50 -3.21
C GLY A 369 3.28 -3.20 -3.21
N TYR A 370 3.45 -2.33 -4.22
CA TYR A 370 2.70 -1.08 -4.30
C TYR A 370 1.22 -1.35 -4.62
N THR A 371 0.34 -0.55 -4.01
CA THR A 371 -1.09 -0.61 -4.28
C THR A 371 -1.44 0.09 -5.60
N ARG A 372 -2.56 -0.31 -6.23
CA ARG A 372 -3.02 0.27 -7.50
C ARG A 372 -3.25 1.78 -7.41
N ASP A 373 -3.69 2.27 -6.26
CA ASP A 373 -3.97 3.69 -6.02
C ASP A 373 -2.70 4.54 -5.94
N GLN A 374 -1.63 4.01 -5.35
CA GLN A 374 -0.31 4.68 -5.33
C GLN A 374 0.32 4.76 -6.71
N LEU A 375 -0.12 3.90 -7.63
CA LEU A 375 0.31 3.89 -9.02
C LEU A 375 -0.67 4.64 -9.93
N ALA A 376 -1.74 5.27 -9.43
CA ALA A 376 -2.69 5.99 -10.29
C ALA A 376 -2.01 7.18 -11.01
N PRO A 377 -2.34 7.42 -12.30
CA PRO A 377 -1.81 8.57 -13.02
C PRO A 377 -2.32 9.87 -12.37
N ILE A 378 -1.44 10.84 -12.23
CA ILE A 378 -1.76 12.15 -11.66
C ILE A 378 -2.01 13.11 -12.81
N ASP A 379 -3.18 13.75 -12.81
CA ASP A 379 -3.49 14.77 -13.81
C ASP A 379 -2.69 16.06 -13.52
N VAL A 380 -1.84 16.44 -14.47
CA VAL A 380 -1.05 17.68 -14.44
C VAL A 380 -1.51 18.62 -15.57
N SER A 381 -2.72 18.43 -16.09
CA SER A 381 -3.35 19.36 -17.02
C SER A 381 -3.73 20.66 -16.32
N GLU A 382 -3.44 21.78 -16.96
CA GLU A 382 -3.86 23.09 -16.48
C GLU A 382 -5.12 23.52 -17.24
N PRO A 383 -6.14 24.08 -16.54
CA PRO A 383 -7.35 24.53 -17.21
C PRO A 383 -6.99 25.63 -18.21
N ALA A 384 -7.41 25.44 -19.46
CA ALA A 384 -7.22 26.45 -20.50
C ALA A 384 -7.91 27.75 -20.09
N LYS A 385 -7.21 28.88 -20.26
CA LYS A 385 -7.79 30.20 -20.03
C LYS A 385 -8.95 30.41 -21.00
N GLN A 386 -10.17 30.48 -20.48
CA GLN A 386 -11.34 30.82 -21.27
C GLN A 386 -11.20 32.28 -21.74
N LEU A 387 -11.20 32.47 -23.05
CA LEU A 387 -11.22 33.81 -23.62
C LEU A 387 -12.62 34.42 -23.38
N PRO A 388 -12.70 35.72 -23.04
CA PRO A 388 -13.99 36.37 -22.85
C PRO A 388 -14.74 36.39 -24.18
N VAL A 389 -15.88 35.69 -24.21
CA VAL A 389 -16.81 35.75 -25.35
C VAL A 389 -17.70 36.96 -25.15
N ALA A 390 -17.68 37.90 -26.10
CA ALA A 390 -18.54 39.07 -26.05
C ALA A 390 -20.02 38.63 -26.10
N SER A 391 -20.82 39.07 -25.14
CA SER A 391 -22.27 38.87 -25.16
C SER A 391 -22.92 39.71 -26.24
N MET A 392 -24.05 39.26 -26.78
CA MET A 392 -24.81 40.08 -27.73
C MET A 392 -25.26 41.38 -27.08
N PRO A 393 -25.18 42.51 -27.81
CA PRO A 393 -25.67 43.79 -27.30
C PRO A 393 -27.19 43.76 -27.11
N PRO A 394 -27.73 44.61 -26.22
CA PRO A 394 -29.18 44.74 -26.05
C PRO A 394 -29.84 45.21 -27.35
N TRP A 395 -31.07 44.75 -27.58
CA TRP A 395 -31.86 45.14 -28.76
C TRP A 395 -32.12 46.65 -28.79
N ASN A 396 -31.91 47.28 -29.95
CA ASN A 396 -31.99 48.73 -30.14
C ASN A 396 -33.41 49.27 -30.39
N GLY A 397 -34.43 48.40 -30.45
CA GLY A 397 -35.84 48.79 -30.62
C GLY A 397 -36.33 48.86 -32.08
N PHE A 398 -35.45 48.63 -33.06
CA PHE A 398 -35.82 48.61 -34.48
C PHE A 398 -35.95 47.16 -34.98
N GLY A 399 -36.83 46.92 -35.96
CA GLY A 399 -37.03 45.59 -36.53
C GLY A 399 -37.59 44.57 -35.54
N SER A 400 -37.48 43.27 -35.87
CA SER A 400 -37.74 42.20 -34.90
C SER A 400 -36.47 41.90 -34.10
N LEU A 401 -36.62 41.27 -32.93
CA LEU A 401 -35.49 40.86 -32.10
C LEU A 401 -34.62 39.83 -32.83
N GLU A 402 -35.26 38.88 -33.51
CA GLU A 402 -34.58 37.82 -34.27
C GLU A 402 -33.83 38.38 -35.47
N ASP A 403 -34.41 39.36 -36.17
CA ASP A 403 -33.81 40.01 -37.34
C ASP A 403 -32.62 40.90 -36.93
N SER A 404 -32.78 41.70 -35.88
CA SER A 404 -31.73 42.56 -35.35
C SER A 404 -30.54 41.77 -34.82
N ALA A 405 -30.79 40.62 -34.20
CA ALA A 405 -29.75 39.72 -33.71
C ALA A 405 -28.83 39.22 -34.84
N GLN A 406 -29.35 39.02 -36.05
CA GLN A 406 -28.55 38.58 -37.20
C GLN A 406 -27.50 39.61 -37.61
N SER A 407 -27.78 40.90 -37.42
CA SER A 407 -26.81 41.97 -37.66
C SER A 407 -25.62 41.93 -36.70
N CYS A 408 -25.79 41.37 -35.50
CA CYS A 408 -24.70 41.20 -34.55
C CYS A 408 -23.98 39.85 -34.72
N LEU A 409 -24.69 38.83 -35.19
CA LEU A 409 -24.16 37.47 -35.41
C LEU A 409 -23.34 37.36 -36.71
N HIS A 410 -23.73 38.09 -37.75
CA HIS A 410 -23.17 37.97 -39.08
C HIS A 410 -22.86 39.35 -39.69
N LEU A 411 -21.73 39.46 -40.39
CA LEU A 411 -21.36 40.67 -41.13
C LEU A 411 -22.37 40.99 -42.24
N ILE A 412 -22.85 39.95 -42.93
CA ILE A 412 -23.94 40.04 -43.90
C ILE A 412 -25.16 39.41 -43.21
N PRO A 413 -26.16 40.23 -42.80
CA PRO A 413 -27.34 39.73 -42.10
C PRO A 413 -28.06 38.69 -42.96
N LYS A 414 -28.37 37.55 -42.34
CA LYS A 414 -29.18 36.51 -42.96
C LYS A 414 -30.60 36.64 -42.45
N GLN A 415 -31.59 36.37 -43.30
CA GLN A 415 -32.98 36.36 -42.82
C GLN A 415 -33.13 35.30 -41.70
N PRO A 416 -33.84 35.64 -40.60
CA PRO A 416 -34.12 34.65 -39.57
C PRO A 416 -34.98 33.52 -40.15
N VAL A 417 -34.58 32.28 -39.90
CA VAL A 417 -35.29 31.09 -40.37
C VAL A 417 -36.45 30.81 -39.42
N LYS A 418 -37.67 30.76 -39.95
CA LYS A 418 -38.86 30.37 -39.18
C LYS A 418 -38.89 28.86 -38.99
N ASP A 419 -39.53 28.39 -37.92
CA ASP A 419 -39.75 26.97 -37.69
C ASP A 419 -40.84 26.43 -38.65
N PHE A 420 -40.39 26.03 -39.84
CA PHE A 420 -41.27 25.50 -40.88
C PHE A 420 -42.00 24.22 -40.47
N TYR A 421 -41.38 23.39 -39.62
CA TYR A 421 -41.98 22.15 -39.17
C TYR A 421 -43.20 22.43 -38.30
N LYS A 422 -43.04 23.33 -37.33
CA LYS A 422 -44.14 23.81 -36.50
C LYS A 422 -45.23 24.47 -37.35
N LEU A 423 -44.84 25.31 -38.31
CA LEU A 423 -45.78 26.00 -39.18
C LEU A 423 -46.62 25.02 -40.00
N MET A 424 -46.03 23.98 -40.58
CA MET A 424 -46.74 22.99 -41.40
C MET A 424 -47.65 22.07 -40.58
N GLN A 425 -47.21 21.63 -39.40
CA GLN A 425 -48.00 20.69 -38.58
C GLN A 425 -49.13 21.36 -37.81
N LYS A 426 -48.87 22.57 -37.29
CA LYS A 426 -49.78 23.27 -36.39
C LYS A 426 -50.62 24.36 -37.07
N ASP A 427 -50.55 24.51 -38.40
CA ASP A 427 -51.27 25.55 -39.18
C ASP A 427 -52.76 25.67 -38.84
N LYS A 428 -53.46 24.53 -38.77
CA LYS A 428 -54.90 24.46 -38.51
C LYS A 428 -55.28 24.43 -37.04
N ILE A 429 -54.29 24.38 -36.14
CA ILE A 429 -54.51 24.24 -34.70
C ILE A 429 -54.59 25.63 -34.08
N VAL A 430 -55.81 26.07 -33.80
CA VAL A 430 -56.10 27.37 -33.17
C VAL A 430 -56.73 27.16 -31.82
N LEU A 431 -56.10 27.69 -30.78
CA LEU A 431 -56.63 27.62 -29.42
C LEU A 431 -57.53 28.82 -29.14
N ARG A 432 -58.83 28.57 -28.94
CA ARG A 432 -59.82 29.59 -28.61
C ARG A 432 -60.18 29.59 -27.13
N PHE A 433 -60.28 30.79 -26.57
CA PHE A 433 -60.70 31.05 -25.19
C PHE A 433 -61.71 32.18 -25.15
N ALA A 434 -62.74 32.02 -24.32
CA ALA A 434 -63.60 33.12 -23.92
C ALA A 434 -62.88 33.95 -22.86
N ALA A 435 -62.74 35.25 -23.09
CA ALA A 435 -62.04 36.17 -22.22
C ALA A 435 -62.94 37.36 -21.84
N CYS A 436 -62.70 37.93 -20.66
CA CYS A 436 -63.29 39.21 -20.26
C CYS A 436 -62.19 40.13 -19.72
N PHE A 437 -62.49 41.43 -19.64
CA PHE A 437 -61.57 42.33 -18.97
C PHE A 437 -61.54 42.09 -17.45
N LEU A 438 -60.37 42.30 -16.85
CA LEU A 438 -60.17 42.23 -15.41
C LEU A 438 -59.66 43.58 -14.86
N GLU A 439 -60.31 44.08 -13.82
CA GLU A 439 -59.89 45.32 -13.14
C GLU A 439 -58.56 45.06 -12.41
N THR A 440 -57.57 45.91 -12.69
CA THR A 440 -56.25 45.85 -12.04
C THR A 440 -56.03 47.14 -11.26
N SER A 441 -55.10 47.14 -10.30
CA SER A 441 -54.73 48.34 -9.52
C SER A 441 -54.37 49.56 -10.39
N THR A 442 -53.84 49.31 -11.59
CA THR A 442 -53.40 50.34 -12.55
C THR A 442 -54.53 50.84 -13.47
N HIS A 443 -55.49 49.99 -13.85
CA HIS A 443 -56.53 50.31 -14.81
C HIS A 443 -57.91 49.90 -14.30
N LYS A 444 -58.76 50.91 -14.06
CA LYS A 444 -60.18 50.73 -13.73
C LYS A 444 -61.01 50.67 -15.01
N LEU A 445 -61.94 49.72 -15.08
CA LEU A 445 -62.80 49.52 -16.24
C LEU A 445 -63.96 50.52 -16.25
N ALA A 446 -64.29 51.02 -17.44
CA ALA A 446 -65.49 51.80 -17.66
C ALA A 446 -66.73 50.92 -17.50
N THR A 447 -67.87 51.51 -17.13
CA THR A 447 -69.14 50.76 -16.99
C THR A 447 -69.54 50.03 -18.27
N SER A 448 -69.22 50.59 -19.45
CA SER A 448 -69.44 49.98 -20.76
C SER A 448 -68.50 48.80 -21.06
N ASP A 449 -67.32 48.78 -20.45
CA ASP A 449 -66.35 47.70 -20.63
C ASP A 449 -66.64 46.51 -19.71
N ARG A 450 -67.37 46.74 -18.61
CA ARG A 450 -67.84 45.68 -17.71
C ARG A 450 -68.86 44.80 -18.43
N GLY A 451 -68.55 43.51 -18.53
CA GLY A 451 -69.42 42.51 -19.16
C GLY A 451 -69.16 42.25 -20.65
N ARG A 452 -68.22 42.98 -21.29
CA ARG A 452 -67.77 42.66 -22.64
C ARG A 452 -67.05 41.31 -22.65
N ARG A 453 -67.39 40.47 -23.63
CA ARG A 453 -66.80 39.14 -23.82
C ARG A 453 -66.03 39.12 -25.13
N PHE A 454 -64.84 38.55 -25.07
CA PHE A 454 -63.92 38.43 -26.18
C PHE A 454 -63.65 36.95 -26.44
N VAL A 455 -63.32 36.65 -27.68
CA VAL A 455 -62.77 35.36 -28.11
C VAL A 455 -61.31 35.60 -28.44
N LEU A 456 -60.43 35.08 -27.60
CA LEU A 456 -59.00 35.05 -27.86
C LEU A 456 -58.69 33.81 -28.69
N SER A 457 -58.06 33.99 -29.85
CA SER A 457 -57.57 32.92 -30.70
C SER A 457 -56.04 32.93 -30.73
N TYR A 458 -55.43 31.87 -30.25
CA TYR A 458 -53.98 31.63 -30.30
C TYR A 458 -53.66 30.68 -31.45
N PHE A 459 -52.83 31.13 -32.39
CA PHE A 459 -52.40 30.34 -33.53
C PHE A 459 -51.11 29.62 -33.17
N THR A 460 -51.18 28.31 -32.99
CA THR A 460 -50.05 27.50 -32.50
C THR A 460 -48.94 27.32 -33.56
N ALA A 461 -49.19 27.67 -34.82
CA ALA A 461 -48.20 27.66 -35.89
C ALA A 461 -47.11 28.74 -35.73
N ASP A 462 -47.52 29.97 -35.39
CA ASP A 462 -46.63 31.15 -35.33
C ASP A 462 -46.59 31.82 -33.95
N ASP A 463 -47.22 31.23 -32.93
CA ASP A 463 -47.33 31.79 -31.57
C ASP A 463 -47.92 33.22 -31.54
N THR A 464 -48.91 33.46 -32.39
CA THR A 464 -49.59 34.77 -32.51
C THR A 464 -50.98 34.73 -31.89
N ILE A 465 -51.42 35.87 -31.35
CA ILE A 465 -52.72 36.02 -30.69
C ILE A 465 -53.56 37.00 -31.51
N SER A 466 -54.83 36.67 -31.71
CA SER A 466 -55.88 37.61 -32.12
C SER A 466 -56.99 37.65 -31.08
N ILE A 467 -57.61 38.80 -30.92
CA ILE A 467 -58.74 38.98 -29.99
C ILE A 467 -59.91 39.55 -30.79
N PHE A 468 -61.03 38.83 -30.76
CA PHE A 468 -62.24 39.20 -31.48
C PHE A 468 -63.41 39.34 -30.52
N GLU A 469 -64.18 40.41 -30.64
CA GLU A 469 -65.39 40.65 -29.87
C GLU A 469 -66.61 40.28 -30.72
N PRO A 470 -67.39 39.25 -30.34
CA PRO A 470 -68.63 38.93 -31.01
C PRO A 470 -69.63 40.10 -30.92
N PRO A 471 -70.34 40.44 -32.01
CA PRO A 471 -71.33 41.51 -31.99
C PRO A 471 -72.56 41.10 -31.17
N VAL A 472 -72.90 41.88 -30.14
CA VAL A 472 -74.07 41.65 -29.28
C VAL A 472 -75.11 42.76 -29.52
N LYS A 473 -76.34 42.37 -29.86
CA LYS A 473 -77.46 43.30 -30.09
C LYS A 473 -77.75 44.12 -28.83
N ASN A 474 -78.20 45.35 -29.01
CA ASN A 474 -78.68 46.25 -27.95
C ASN A 474 -77.62 46.69 -26.91
N THR A 475 -76.33 46.49 -27.18
CA THR A 475 -75.24 46.97 -26.30
C THR A 475 -74.73 48.37 -26.64
N GLY A 476 -75.04 48.87 -27.85
CA GLY A 476 -74.51 50.14 -28.35
C GLY A 476 -73.02 50.12 -28.72
N ILE A 477 -72.36 48.96 -28.60
CA ILE A 477 -70.93 48.77 -28.92
C ILE A 477 -70.83 47.95 -30.20
N VAL A 478 -70.07 48.48 -31.18
CA VAL A 478 -69.77 47.75 -32.41
C VAL A 478 -68.74 46.66 -32.08
N GLY A 479 -69.17 45.40 -32.14
CA GLY A 479 -68.25 44.26 -32.04
C GLY A 479 -67.33 44.16 -33.26
N GLY A 480 -66.24 43.40 -33.12
CA GLY A 480 -65.27 43.23 -34.19
C GLY A 480 -63.90 42.81 -33.68
N ARG A 481 -62.87 42.99 -34.52
CA ARG A 481 -61.50 42.65 -34.17
C ARG A 481 -60.95 43.66 -33.16
N TYR A 482 -60.74 43.22 -31.93
CA TYR A 482 -60.14 44.02 -30.87
C TYR A 482 -58.62 44.08 -30.99
N LEU A 483 -57.99 42.94 -31.30
CA LEU A 483 -56.57 42.81 -31.57
C LEU A 483 -56.36 42.01 -32.85
N GLU A 484 -55.64 42.59 -33.81
CA GLU A 484 -55.18 41.87 -35.00
C GLU A 484 -54.15 40.79 -34.64
N ARG A 485 -54.10 39.71 -35.44
CA ARG A 485 -53.18 38.59 -35.25
C ARG A 485 -51.74 39.11 -35.26
N ARG A 486 -51.09 39.09 -34.10
CA ARG A 486 -49.68 39.47 -33.93
C ARG A 486 -49.06 38.77 -32.73
N PRO A 487 -47.72 38.68 -32.63
CA PRO A 487 -47.08 38.26 -31.39
C PRO A 487 -47.38 39.28 -30.29
N VAL A 488 -47.64 38.78 -29.08
CA VAL A 488 -47.86 39.62 -27.90
C VAL A 488 -46.78 39.32 -26.88
N HIS A 489 -46.07 40.36 -26.45
CA HIS A 489 -45.02 40.26 -25.44
C HIS A 489 -45.60 40.30 -24.02
N LYS A 490 -44.94 39.60 -23.11
CA LYS A 490 -45.23 39.66 -21.67
C LYS A 490 -44.92 41.07 -21.13
N PRO A 491 -45.60 41.53 -20.07
CA PRO A 491 -45.28 42.83 -19.48
C PRO A 491 -43.82 42.85 -19.01
N ASN A 492 -43.11 43.95 -19.30
CA ASN A 492 -41.71 44.17 -18.92
C ASN A 492 -40.69 43.14 -19.48
N SER A 493 -41.07 42.30 -20.45
CA SER A 493 -40.18 41.32 -21.07
C SER A 493 -40.34 41.33 -22.59
N GLN A 494 -39.26 41.00 -23.30
CA GLN A 494 -39.30 40.81 -24.76
C GLN A 494 -39.83 39.42 -25.16
N LYS A 495 -40.05 38.51 -24.19
CA LYS A 495 -40.61 37.19 -24.44
C LYS A 495 -42.09 37.27 -24.81
N THR A 496 -42.49 36.53 -25.84
CA THR A 496 -43.89 36.39 -26.26
C THR A 496 -44.66 35.43 -25.33
N TYR A 497 -45.99 35.54 -25.32
CA TYR A 497 -46.84 34.53 -24.70
C TYR A 497 -46.77 33.22 -25.49
N THR A 498 -46.67 32.12 -24.77
CA THR A 498 -46.59 30.77 -25.33
C THR A 498 -47.88 29.99 -25.06
N GLU A 499 -48.03 28.82 -25.69
CA GLU A 499 -49.16 27.93 -25.44
C GLU A 499 -49.32 27.56 -23.96
N GLN A 500 -48.22 27.45 -23.20
CA GLN A 500 -48.24 27.12 -21.77
C GLN A 500 -48.83 28.22 -20.88
N ASP A 501 -48.75 29.47 -21.32
CA ASP A 501 -49.26 30.61 -20.56
C ASP A 501 -50.79 30.76 -20.68
N LEU A 502 -51.42 30.00 -21.58
CA LEU A 502 -52.83 30.11 -21.94
C LEU A 502 -53.61 28.91 -21.40
N PHE A 503 -54.41 29.14 -20.37
CA PHE A 503 -55.30 28.14 -19.77
C PHE A 503 -56.52 28.83 -19.13
N ALA A 504 -57.62 28.11 -18.89
CA ALA A 504 -58.78 28.70 -18.22
C ALA A 504 -58.43 29.13 -16.78
N GLY A 505 -58.79 30.37 -16.45
CA GLY A 505 -58.42 31.09 -15.23
C GLY A 505 -57.08 31.85 -15.32
N ALA A 506 -56.37 31.78 -16.46
CA ALA A 506 -55.14 32.53 -16.64
C ALA A 506 -55.43 34.02 -16.91
N LYS A 507 -54.58 34.88 -16.34
CA LYS A 507 -54.62 36.33 -16.53
C LYS A 507 -53.54 36.73 -17.50
N ILE A 508 -53.92 37.27 -18.66
CA ILE A 508 -52.98 37.73 -19.67
C ILE A 508 -53.02 39.26 -19.76
N VAL A 509 -51.84 39.87 -19.87
CA VAL A 509 -51.71 41.32 -20.06
C VAL A 509 -51.35 41.57 -21.52
N VAL A 510 -52.23 42.28 -22.21
CA VAL A 510 -52.12 42.59 -23.64
C VAL A 510 -52.25 44.10 -23.80
N HIS A 511 -51.19 44.79 -24.22
CA HIS A 511 -51.15 46.24 -24.43
C HIS A 511 -51.73 47.03 -23.24
N ALA A 512 -51.21 46.76 -22.05
CA ALA A 512 -51.62 47.35 -20.76
C ALA A 512 -53.05 47.01 -20.28
N ARG A 513 -53.78 46.13 -20.97
CA ARG A 513 -55.08 45.61 -20.49
C ARG A 513 -54.97 44.17 -20.04
N THR A 514 -55.58 43.87 -18.91
CA THR A 514 -55.62 42.51 -18.35
C THR A 514 -56.90 41.81 -18.81
N PHE A 515 -56.74 40.65 -19.42
CA PHE A 515 -57.82 39.76 -19.79
C PHE A 515 -57.78 38.52 -18.89
N ASP A 516 -58.92 38.13 -18.37
CA ASP A 516 -59.12 36.87 -17.66
C ASP A 516 -59.71 35.84 -18.64
N LEU A 517 -59.02 34.72 -18.83
CA LEU A 517 -59.47 33.64 -19.68
C LEU A 517 -60.51 32.81 -18.92
N LEU A 518 -61.79 33.03 -19.18
CA LEU A 518 -62.87 32.39 -18.44
C LEU A 518 -62.98 30.90 -18.76
N GLU A 519 -63.13 30.58 -20.05
CA GLU A 519 -63.45 29.24 -20.54
C GLU A 519 -62.65 28.98 -21.82
N ALA A 520 -62.34 27.71 -22.08
CA ALA A 520 -61.68 27.27 -23.30
C ALA A 520 -62.68 26.53 -24.19
N ASP A 521 -62.53 26.63 -25.50
CA ASP A 521 -63.34 25.89 -26.47
C ASP A 521 -63.20 24.36 -26.29
N GLU A 522 -64.20 23.60 -26.72
CA GLU A 522 -64.21 22.13 -26.57
C GLU A 522 -63.00 21.48 -27.25
N PHE A 523 -62.63 22.00 -28.43
CA PHE A 523 -61.43 21.58 -29.16
C PHE A 523 -60.15 21.85 -28.37
N THR A 524 -60.03 23.01 -27.71
CA THR A 524 -58.80 23.36 -26.99
C THR A 524 -58.62 22.54 -25.73
N MET A 525 -59.72 22.26 -25.03
CA MET A 525 -59.71 21.36 -23.88
C MET A 525 -59.21 19.97 -24.27
N GLN A 526 -59.75 19.39 -25.35
CA GLN A 526 -59.29 18.08 -25.85
C GLN A 526 -57.82 18.13 -26.31
N PHE A 527 -57.43 19.20 -27.01
CA PHE A 527 -56.05 19.37 -27.46
C PHE A 527 -55.06 19.44 -26.29
N MET A 528 -55.39 20.16 -25.22
CA MET A 528 -54.56 20.26 -24.03
C MET A 528 -54.48 18.95 -23.25
N GLU A 529 -55.61 18.24 -23.10
CA GLU A 529 -55.65 16.92 -22.43
C GLU A 529 -54.83 15.86 -23.16
N ASN A 530 -54.86 15.87 -24.51
CA ASN A 530 -54.05 14.98 -25.34
C ASN A 530 -52.56 15.32 -25.22
N ASN A 531 -52.23 16.62 -25.12
CA ASN A 531 -50.87 17.13 -24.98
C ASN A 531 -50.49 17.45 -23.53
N ARG A 532 -50.84 16.58 -22.58
CA ARG A 532 -50.60 16.78 -21.13
C ARG A 532 -49.16 17.10 -20.73
N HIS A 533 -48.18 16.64 -21.52
CA HIS A 533 -46.76 16.90 -21.28
C HIS A 533 -46.36 18.36 -21.56
N ILE A 534 -47.10 19.05 -22.45
CA ILE A 534 -46.91 20.47 -22.75
C ILE A 534 -47.74 21.32 -21.78
N PHE A 535 -48.95 20.86 -21.44
CA PHE A 535 -49.90 21.57 -20.61
C PHE A 535 -50.04 20.90 -19.24
N PRO A 536 -49.21 21.26 -18.24
CA PRO A 536 -49.31 20.66 -16.91
C PRO A 536 -50.67 20.94 -16.25
N GLN A 537 -51.30 22.08 -16.60
CA GLN A 537 -52.63 22.44 -16.09
C GLN A 537 -53.77 21.58 -16.63
N ALA A 538 -53.52 20.78 -17.67
CA ALA A 538 -54.48 19.84 -18.22
C ALA A 538 -54.23 18.38 -17.80
N ASP A 539 -53.22 18.14 -16.97
CA ASP A 539 -52.91 16.81 -16.46
C ASP A 539 -53.79 16.46 -15.25
N TRP A 540 -54.88 15.75 -15.52
CA TRP A 540 -55.81 15.26 -14.52
C TRP A 540 -55.15 14.29 -13.52
N THR A 541 -54.07 13.59 -13.89
CA THR A 541 -53.40 12.64 -12.99
C THR A 541 -52.65 13.37 -11.87
N ALA A 542 -51.99 14.49 -12.20
CA ALA A 542 -51.37 15.40 -11.24
C ALA A 542 -52.41 16.02 -10.30
N GLY A 543 -53.60 16.34 -10.82
CA GLY A 543 -54.72 16.82 -9.99
C GLY A 543 -55.19 15.80 -8.97
N PHE A 544 -55.46 14.55 -9.39
CA PHE A 544 -55.89 13.50 -8.46
C PHE A 544 -54.81 13.09 -7.45
N SER A 545 -53.54 13.05 -7.85
CA SER A 545 -52.45 12.74 -6.93
C SER A 545 -52.28 13.81 -5.85
N ALA A 546 -52.46 15.09 -6.20
CA ALA A 546 -52.44 16.19 -5.23
C ALA A 546 -53.61 16.13 -4.23
N LEU A 547 -54.73 15.52 -4.62
CA LEU A 547 -55.92 15.37 -3.78
C LEU A 547 -55.87 14.16 -2.83
N LYS A 548 -55.00 13.17 -3.07
CA LYS A 548 -54.88 11.96 -2.25
C LYS A 548 -54.66 12.23 -0.75
N GLY A 549 -53.99 13.33 -0.42
CA GLY A 549 -53.72 13.73 0.97
C GLY A 549 -54.86 14.46 1.69
N LYS A 550 -55.92 14.91 1.00
CA LYS A 550 -56.98 15.80 1.53
C LYS A 550 -58.38 15.21 1.42
N THR A 551 -58.50 13.90 1.36
CA THR A 551 -59.77 13.18 1.10
C THR A 551 -60.86 13.46 2.15
N ALA A 552 -60.50 13.60 3.43
CA ALA A 552 -61.45 13.88 4.50
C ALA A 552 -62.07 15.28 4.41
N GLU A 553 -61.24 16.30 4.20
CA GLU A 553 -61.65 17.72 4.07
C GLU A 553 -62.44 17.96 2.77
N MET A 554 -62.04 17.28 1.69
CA MET A 554 -62.78 17.25 0.43
C MET A 554 -64.18 16.65 0.60
N ARG A 555 -64.31 15.55 1.34
CA ARG A 555 -65.60 14.90 1.57
C ARG A 555 -66.56 15.83 2.31
N THR A 556 -66.10 16.55 3.34
CA THR A 556 -66.92 17.54 4.04
C THR A 556 -67.31 18.71 3.15
N ALA A 557 -66.37 19.23 2.34
CA ALA A 557 -66.62 20.35 1.45
C ALA A 557 -67.59 20.01 0.30
N LEU A 558 -67.55 18.80 -0.22
CA LEU A 558 -68.46 18.32 -1.28
C LEU A 558 -69.88 18.12 -0.76
N ILE A 559 -70.04 17.58 0.46
CA ILE A 559 -71.35 17.42 1.10
C ILE A 559 -71.99 18.80 1.38
N GLU A 560 -71.20 19.77 1.86
CA GLU A 560 -71.70 21.13 2.05
C GLU A 560 -72.08 21.84 0.74
N ALA A 561 -71.39 21.54 -0.36
CA ALA A 561 -71.66 22.14 -1.66
C ALA A 561 -72.92 21.57 -2.32
N ASP A 562 -73.33 20.35 -1.93
CA ASP A 562 -74.53 19.67 -2.39
C ASP A 562 -75.74 20.01 -1.52
N LEU A 563 -76.29 21.21 -1.71
CA LEU A 563 -77.48 21.70 -1.00
C LEU A 563 -78.73 20.85 -1.26
N ASN A 564 -78.77 20.10 -2.37
CA ASN A 564 -79.94 19.35 -2.81
C ASN A 564 -79.84 17.85 -2.48
N GLY A 565 -78.68 17.39 -1.99
CA GLY A 565 -78.44 15.99 -1.63
C GLY A 565 -78.54 15.01 -2.81
N THR A 566 -78.31 15.49 -4.04
CA THR A 566 -78.47 14.68 -5.25
C THR A 566 -77.22 13.88 -5.59
N GLY A 567 -76.08 14.14 -4.92
CA GLY A 567 -74.79 13.52 -5.21
C GLY A 567 -74.10 14.05 -6.47
N PHE A 568 -74.69 15.06 -7.13
CA PHE A 568 -74.21 15.66 -8.37
C PHE A 568 -73.96 17.16 -8.21
N LEU A 569 -72.77 17.61 -8.58
CA LEU A 569 -72.33 19.00 -8.42
C LEU A 569 -72.08 19.66 -9.78
N SER A 570 -72.40 20.96 -9.88
CA SER A 570 -71.98 21.78 -11.02
C SER A 570 -70.49 22.14 -10.94
N GLU A 571 -69.88 22.49 -12.07
CA GLU A 571 -68.46 22.87 -12.15
C GLU A 571 -68.09 24.01 -11.17
N LYS A 572 -68.97 25.01 -11.02
CA LYS A 572 -68.77 26.12 -10.08
C LYS A 572 -68.84 25.67 -8.62
N GLN A 573 -69.76 24.75 -8.31
CA GLN A 573 -69.86 24.18 -6.96
C GLN A 573 -68.63 23.32 -6.64
N MET A 574 -68.11 22.56 -7.60
CA MET A 574 -66.86 21.80 -7.43
C MET A 574 -65.67 22.72 -7.19
N LEU A 575 -65.52 23.80 -7.95
CA LEU A 575 -64.44 24.77 -7.76
C LEU A 575 -64.48 25.39 -6.35
N ASN A 576 -65.68 25.77 -5.87
CA ASN A 576 -65.86 26.27 -4.52
C ASN A 576 -65.57 25.19 -3.45
N ALA A 577 -65.93 23.93 -3.70
CA ALA A 577 -65.64 22.82 -2.80
C ALA A 577 -64.12 22.56 -2.68
N PHE A 578 -63.39 22.58 -3.80
CA PHE A 578 -61.93 22.46 -3.80
C PHE A 578 -61.24 23.60 -3.03
N GLN A 579 -61.72 24.84 -3.20
CA GLN A 579 -61.21 25.98 -2.44
C GLN A 579 -61.47 25.84 -0.93
N LYS A 580 -62.67 25.41 -0.53
CA LYS A 580 -63.01 25.16 0.88
C LYS A 580 -62.17 24.04 1.50
N ALA A 581 -61.82 23.02 0.74
CA ALA A 581 -60.92 21.94 1.15
C ALA A 581 -59.43 22.34 1.13
N GLY A 582 -59.12 23.63 0.97
CA GLY A 582 -57.77 24.16 1.04
C GLY A 582 -56.88 23.73 -0.13
N ALA A 583 -57.45 23.35 -1.28
CA ALA A 583 -56.72 23.01 -2.48
C ALA A 583 -56.90 24.12 -3.53
N ASP A 584 -55.93 25.04 -3.61
CA ASP A 584 -55.95 26.14 -4.58
C ASP A 584 -55.42 25.66 -5.94
N PHE A 585 -56.30 25.03 -6.71
CA PHE A 585 -55.99 24.57 -8.06
C PHE A 585 -56.37 25.61 -9.11
N PRO A 586 -55.61 25.72 -10.21
CA PRO A 586 -55.99 26.56 -11.33
C PRO A 586 -57.30 26.03 -11.93
N LYS A 587 -58.16 26.96 -12.35
CA LYS A 587 -59.49 26.65 -12.89
C LYS A 587 -59.43 25.59 -13.99
N GLN A 588 -58.46 25.67 -14.89
CA GLN A 588 -58.23 24.68 -15.94
C GLN A 588 -58.10 23.24 -15.41
N LEU A 589 -57.35 23.02 -14.33
CA LEU A 589 -57.12 21.68 -13.77
C LEU A 589 -58.40 21.10 -13.17
N VAL A 590 -59.20 21.94 -12.52
CA VAL A 590 -60.51 21.54 -12.02
C VAL A 590 -61.42 21.13 -13.19
N ILE A 591 -61.45 21.91 -14.27
CA ILE A 591 -62.26 21.59 -15.45
C ILE A 591 -61.83 20.27 -16.09
N THR A 592 -60.53 20.01 -16.23
CA THR A 592 -60.04 18.75 -16.84
C THR A 592 -60.35 17.54 -15.99
N MET A 593 -60.25 17.65 -14.66
CA MET A 593 -60.71 16.60 -13.74
C MET A 593 -62.21 16.34 -13.88
N CYS A 594 -63.01 17.41 -13.89
CA CYS A 594 -64.46 17.38 -14.10
C CYS A 594 -64.88 16.79 -15.45
N ARG A 595 -64.02 16.86 -16.47
CA ARG A 595 -64.26 16.27 -17.80
C ARG A 595 -63.98 14.76 -17.84
N LYS A 596 -63.15 14.23 -16.94
CA LYS A 596 -62.90 12.78 -16.84
C LYS A 596 -63.92 12.03 -15.99
N LEU A 597 -64.59 12.73 -15.08
CA LEU A 597 -65.61 12.15 -14.21
C LEU A 597 -66.93 11.92 -14.95
N PRO A 598 -67.71 10.89 -14.56
CA PRO A 598 -69.01 10.62 -15.16
C PRO A 598 -69.98 11.79 -14.93
N ARG A 599 -70.67 12.17 -16.00
CA ARG A 599 -71.67 13.25 -16.02
C ARG A 599 -73.07 12.68 -16.17
N ASP A 600 -74.04 13.32 -15.51
CA ASP A 600 -75.46 13.06 -15.72
C ASP A 600 -75.97 13.78 -17.00
N GLY A 601 -77.17 13.43 -17.48
CA GLY A 601 -77.81 14.06 -18.65
C GLY A 601 -78.04 15.57 -18.52
N SER A 602 -77.98 16.10 -17.30
CA SER A 602 -78.02 17.52 -16.94
C SER A 602 -76.65 18.22 -16.95
N GLY A 603 -75.55 17.48 -17.16
CA GLY A 603 -74.18 18.00 -17.15
C GLY A 603 -73.54 18.14 -15.77
N CYS A 604 -74.22 17.70 -14.70
CA CYS A 604 -73.67 17.68 -13.34
C CYS A 604 -72.76 16.47 -13.11
N ILE A 605 -71.80 16.59 -12.19
CA ILE A 605 -70.68 15.65 -12.01
C ILE A 605 -70.85 14.89 -10.69
N SER A 606 -70.63 13.57 -10.71
CA SER A 606 -70.78 12.72 -9.51
C SER A 606 -69.68 13.01 -8.47
N ALA A 607 -70.11 13.38 -7.26
CA ALA A 607 -69.20 13.61 -6.12
C ALA A 607 -68.61 12.30 -5.57
N GLU A 608 -69.37 11.21 -5.62
CA GLU A 608 -68.92 9.88 -5.17
C GLU A 608 -67.85 9.30 -6.09
N ALA A 609 -68.01 9.44 -7.41
CA ALA A 609 -67.02 8.99 -8.39
C ALA A 609 -65.69 9.77 -8.24
N LEU A 610 -65.76 11.04 -7.85
CA LEU A 610 -64.59 11.86 -7.56
C LEU A 610 -63.85 11.35 -6.32
N LEU A 611 -64.56 11.08 -5.22
CA LEU A 611 -63.95 10.52 -4.02
C LEU A 611 -63.35 9.13 -4.27
N ALA A 612 -64.01 8.30 -5.08
CA ALA A 612 -63.49 6.99 -5.49
C ALA A 612 -62.24 7.09 -6.37
N ALA A 613 -62.15 8.09 -7.26
CA ALA A 613 -60.98 8.32 -8.11
C ALA A 613 -59.78 8.90 -7.35
N VAL A 614 -60.01 9.55 -6.21
CA VAL A 614 -58.96 10.12 -5.35
C VAL A 614 -58.39 9.08 -4.40
N GLN A 615 -59.13 8.04 -4.01
CA GLN A 615 -58.58 6.91 -3.24
C GLN A 615 -57.51 6.17 -4.06
#